data_AF-A0A355WKG3-F1
#
_entry.id   AF-A0A355WKG3-F1
#
_cell.length_a   1.000
_cell.length_b   1.000
_cell.length_c   1.000
_cell.angle_alpha   90.00
_cell.angle_beta   90.00
_cell.angle_gamma   90.00
#
_symmetry.space_group_name_H-M   'P 1'
#
loop_
_entity.id
_entity.type
_entity.pdbx_description
1 polymer ?
#
loop_
_entity_poly.entity_id
_entity_poly.type
_entity_poly.pdbx_seq_one_letter_code
_entity_poly.pdbx_strand_id
1 'polypeptide(L)' 'QLHAAVVELVIMEDAEIKYSTVQNWFPGDENGKGGIYNFVTKRADCRGDRAKVMWTQVETGSAVTWKYPSCILRGD' A
#
# COMPACT_ATOMS: atom_id res chain seq x y z
N GLN A 1 12.76 5.22 13.07
CA GLN A 1 13.29 4.95 11.72
C GLN A 1 12.24 5.31 10.67
N LEU A 2 12.63 5.86 9.52
CA LEU A 2 11.70 6.16 8.44
C LEU A 2 11.72 5.04 7.40
N HIS A 3 10.53 4.52 7.05
CA HIS A 3 10.30 3.68 5.88
C HIS A 3 9.34 4.42 4.95
N ALA A 4 9.86 4.80 3.78
CA ALA A 4 9.07 5.41 2.73
C ALA A 4 9.15 4.56 1.46
N ALA A 5 8.02 4.31 0.83
CA ALA A 5 7.95 3.52 -0.40
C ALA A 5 6.86 4.06 -1.34
N VAL A 6 7.05 3.78 -2.63
CA VAL A 6 6.09 4.10 -3.68
C VAL A 6 5.80 2.83 -4.47
N VAL A 7 4.52 2.53 -4.69
CA VAL A 7 4.06 1.40 -5.51
C VAL A 7 3.14 1.91 -6.59
N GLU A 8 3.47 1.61 -7.84
CA GLU A 8 2.65 1.91 -9.01
C GLU A 8 2.28 0.60 -9.70
N LEU A 9 0.98 0.35 -9.86
CA LEU A 9 0.44 -0.78 -10.60
C LEU A 9 -0.30 -0.24 -11.83
N VAL A 10 -0.01 -0.78 -13.02
CA VAL A 10 -0.73 -0.45 -14.25
C VAL A 10 -1.45 -1.71 -14.71
N ILE A 11 -2.78 -1.63 -14.84
CA ILE A 11 -3.63 -2.75 -15.20
C ILE A 11 -4.26 -2.46 -16.56
N MET A 12 -3.98 -3.33 -17.53
CA MET A 12 -4.49 -3.22 -18.90
C MET A 12 -5.86 -3.90 -19.04
N GLU A 13 -6.45 -3.81 -20.24
CA GLU A 13 -7.73 -4.46 -20.55
C GLU A 13 -7.71 -5.95 -20.17
N ASP A 14 -8.80 -6.42 -19.56
CA ASP A 14 -8.98 -7.79 -19.08
C ASP A 14 -7.96 -8.31 -18.05
N ALA A 15 -7.03 -7.47 -17.59
CA ALA A 15 -6.01 -7.88 -16.62
C ALA A 15 -6.51 -7.78 -15.18
N GLU A 16 -6.06 -8.71 -14.34
CA GLU A 16 -6.32 -8.71 -12.89
C GLU A 16 -5.01 -8.74 -12.11
N ILE A 17 -4.86 -7.82 -11.15
CA ILE A 17 -3.76 -7.84 -10.17
C ILE A 17 -4.31 -8.04 -8.76
N LYS A 18 -3.71 -8.99 -8.03
CA LYS A 18 -3.90 -9.17 -6.59
C LYS A 18 -2.63 -8.76 -5.86
N TYR A 19 -2.70 -7.66 -5.12
CA TYR A 19 -1.55 -7.11 -4.40
C TYR A 19 -1.74 -7.27 -2.90
N SER A 20 -0.88 -8.09 -2.28
CA SER A 20 -0.90 -8.36 -0.85
C SER A 20 0.30 -7.74 -0.16
N THR A 21 0.10 -7.08 0.98
CA THR A 21 1.17 -6.57 1.84
C THR A 21 1.03 -7.14 3.25
N VAL A 22 2.12 -7.70 3.77
CA VAL A 22 2.25 -8.11 5.17
C VAL A 22 3.44 -7.39 5.78
N GLN A 23 3.22 -6.57 6.80
CA GLN A 23 4.30 -5.89 7.52
C GLN A 23 4.12 -6.02 9.03
N ASN A 24 5.21 -6.39 9.71
CA ASN A 24 5.28 -6.43 11.17
C ASN A 24 6.51 -5.63 11.60
N TRP A 25 6.27 -4.57 12.36
CA TRP A 25 7.32 -3.64 12.77
C TRP A 25 7.42 -3.56 14.29
N PHE A 26 8.55 -3.02 14.77
CA PHE A 26 8.71 -2.65 16.16
C PHE A 26 8.12 -1.23 16.39
N PRO A 27 7.18 -1.03 17.34
CA PRO A 27 6.48 0.25 17.52
C PRO A 27 7.30 1.31 18.26
N GLY A 28 8.42 0.91 18.87
CA GLY A 28 9.18 1.76 19.78
C GLY A 28 9.00 1.31 21.23
N ASP A 29 9.77 1.92 22.12
CA ASP A 29 9.64 1.71 23.56
C ASP A 29 8.58 2.63 24.20
N GLU A 30 8.33 2.43 25.48
CA GLU A 30 7.38 3.19 26.30
C GLU A 30 7.70 4.69 26.40
N ASN A 31 8.94 5.09 26.12
CA ASN A 31 9.39 6.48 26.11
C ASN A 31 9.31 7.09 24.69
N GLY A 32 8.71 6.38 23.74
CA GLY A 32 8.57 6.80 22.35
C GLY A 32 9.88 6.76 21.55
N LYS A 33 10.93 6.10 22.07
CA LYS A 33 12.22 6.00 21.40
C LYS A 33 12.26 4.73 20.53
N GLY A 34 12.74 4.90 19.31
CA GLY A 34 12.68 3.86 18.29
C GLY A 34 11.38 3.94 17.48
N GLY A 35 10.87 2.80 17.04
CA GLY A 35 9.64 2.76 16.24
C GLY A 35 9.86 3.13 14.77
N ILE A 36 8.92 2.69 13.93
CA ILE A 36 8.95 3.00 12.49
C ILE A 36 7.83 3.96 12.09
N TYR A 37 8.21 4.94 11.28
CA TYR A 37 7.28 5.79 10.52
C TYR A 37 7.13 5.16 9.14
N ASN A 38 5.91 4.75 8.81
CA ASN A 38 5.60 3.92 7.65
C ASN A 38 4.76 4.73 6.65
N PHE A 39 5.42 5.50 5.79
CA PHE A 39 4.79 6.46 4.89
C PHE A 39 4.84 5.95 3.45
N VAL A 40 3.74 5.39 2.97
CA VAL A 40 3.72 4.70 1.67
C VAL A 40 2.59 5.20 0.80
N THR A 41 2.93 5.62 -0.42
CA THR A 41 1.96 5.93 -1.47
C THR A 41 1.84 4.73 -2.39
N LYS A 42 0.63 4.17 -2.50
CA LYS A 42 0.35 3.06 -3.43
C LYS A 42 -0.78 3.46 -4.35
N ARG A 43 -0.60 3.25 -5.65
CA ARG A 43 -1.60 3.56 -6.66
C ARG A 43 -1.71 2.44 -7.68
N ALA A 44 -2.95 2.10 -8.00
CA ALA A 44 -3.30 1.27 -9.15
C ALA A 44 -4.00 2.15 -10.20
N ASP A 45 -3.59 2.03 -11.45
CA ASP A 45 -4.15 2.70 -12.62
C ASP A 45 -4.78 1.64 -13.52
N CYS A 46 -6.10 1.46 -13.40
CA CYS A 46 -6.89 0.54 -14.22
C CYS A 46 -7.23 1.21 -15.55
N ARG A 47 -6.41 0.95 -16.58
CA ARG A 47 -6.42 1.67 -17.86
C ARG A 47 -7.30 1.07 -18.94
N GLY A 48 -7.68 -0.20 -18.83
CA GLY A 48 -8.53 -0.85 -19.83
C GLY A 48 -9.83 -1.37 -19.23
N ASP A 49 -10.75 -1.75 -20.09
CA ASP A 49 -12.04 -2.31 -19.69
C ASP A 49 -11.84 -3.60 -18.90
N ARG A 50 -12.71 -3.81 -17.91
CA ARG A 50 -12.68 -4.99 -17.03
C ARG A 50 -11.37 -5.15 -16.24
N ALA A 51 -10.51 -4.13 -16.23
CA ALA A 51 -9.29 -4.10 -15.43
C ALA A 51 -9.62 -4.15 -13.94
N LYS A 52 -8.98 -5.09 -13.23
CA LYS A 52 -9.29 -5.37 -11.83
C LYS A 52 -8.05 -5.33 -10.96
N VAL A 53 -8.20 -4.71 -9.79
CA VAL A 53 -7.17 -4.71 -8.75
C VAL A 53 -7.80 -5.04 -7.40
N MET A 54 -7.10 -5.84 -6.62
CA MET A 54 -7.45 -6.11 -5.23
C MET A 54 -6.26 -5.82 -4.33
N TRP A 55 -6.49 -4.97 -3.33
CA TRP A 55 -5.54 -4.65 -2.28
C TRP A 55 -5.89 -5.45 -1.03
N THR A 56 -4.94 -6.25 -0.55
CA THR A 56 -5.05 -6.93 0.75
C THR A 56 -3.89 -6.52 1.62
N GLN A 57 -4.16 -6.05 2.83
CA GLN A 57 -3.10 -5.53 3.70
C GLN A 57 -3.30 -5.95 5.16
N VAL A 58 -2.22 -6.45 5.74
CA VAL A 58 -2.10 -6.69 7.19
C VAL A 58 -0.84 -5.98 7.66
N GLU A 59 -1.00 -5.00 8.53
CA GLU A 59 0.12 -4.22 9.07
C GLU A 59 -0.04 -4.04 10.56
N THR A 60 1.06 -4.22 11.30
CA THR A 60 1.10 -4.09 12.75
C THR A 60 2.43 -3.54 13.23
N GLY A 61 2.41 -2.90 14.40
CA GLY A 61 3.61 -2.52 15.14
C GLY A 61 4.39 -1.33 14.58
N SER A 62 3.82 -0.53 13.67
CA SER A 62 4.41 0.77 13.34
C SER A 62 4.14 1.81 14.43
N ALA A 63 5.08 2.72 14.68
CA ALA A 63 4.82 3.88 15.54
C ALA A 63 3.77 4.81 14.91
N VAL A 64 3.91 5.07 13.60
CA VAL A 64 2.90 5.77 12.79
C VAL A 64 2.84 5.11 11.43
N THR A 65 1.63 4.87 10.93
CA THR A 65 1.38 4.46 9.55
C THR A 65 0.59 5.54 8.83
N TRP A 66 1.11 5.96 7.68
CA TRP A 66 0.41 6.88 6.79
C TRP A 66 0.40 6.31 5.37
N LYS A 67 -0.73 5.70 5.00
CA LYS A 67 -0.88 4.98 3.74
C LYS A 67 -2.27 5.18 3.16
N TYR A 68 -2.30 5.37 1.84
CA TYR A 68 -3.55 5.50 1.08
C TYR A 68 -3.48 4.68 -0.22
N PRO A 69 -3.57 3.34 -0.14
CA PRO A 69 -3.73 2.52 -1.34
C PRO A 69 -4.98 2.97 -2.10
N SER A 70 -4.80 3.37 -3.35
CA SER A 70 -5.85 3.97 -4.16
C SER A 70 -5.94 3.29 -5.53
N CYS A 71 -7.12 3.34 -6.13
CA CYS A 71 -7.38 2.87 -7.49
C CYS A 71 -7.91 4.03 -8.32
N ILE A 72 -7.35 4.22 -9.51
CA ILE A 72 -7.92 5.04 -10.56
C ILE A 72 -8.62 4.09 -11.52
N LEU A 73 -9.94 4.19 -11.61
CA LEU A 73 -10.76 3.39 -12.51
C LEU A 73 -11.01 4.24 -13.77
N ARG A 74 -10.36 3.89 -14.89
CA ARG A 74 -10.48 4.63 -16.16
C ARG A 74 -11.27 3.90 -17.24
N GLY A 75 -11.36 2.57 -17.17
CA GLY A 75 -12.15 1.76 -18.11
C GLY A 75 -13.64 2.05 -17.96
N ASP A 76 -14.40 1.68 -18.99
CA ASP A 76 -15.86 1.87 -19.07
C ASP A 76 -16.65 0.89 -18.16
#